data_AF-A0A419HZ52-F1
#
_entry.id   AF-A0A419HZ52-F1
#
_cell.length_a   1.000
_cell.length_b   1.000
_cell.length_c   1.000
_cell.angle_alpha   90.00
_cell.angle_beta   90.00
_cell.angle_gamma   90.00
#
_symmetry.space_group_name_H-M   'P 1'
#
loop_
_entity.id
_entity.type
_entity.pdbx_description
1 polymer ?
#
loop_
_entity_poly.entity_id
_entity_poly.type
_entity_poly.pdbx_seq_one_letter_code
_entity_poly.pdbx_strand_id
1 'polypeptide(L)'
;MDRGRDLTWVASAIDNALDDLGDGGQESWTTVELLRLRADLYDRLAATGRPGAGAVARLSEFVRDRAEQLADELSGLHVVPVARDAEIVHLWGKATGEAG
;
A
#
# COMPACT_ATOMS: atom_id res chain seq x y z
N MET A 1 4.81 22.33 21.32
CA MET A 1 4.96 21.85 19.93
C MET A 1 5.00 20.34 19.97
N ASP A 2 3.84 19.69 19.94
CA ASP A 2 3.75 18.24 19.80
C ASP A 2 3.71 17.95 18.30
N ARG A 3 4.85 17.57 17.72
CA ARG A 3 4.86 17.04 16.34
C ARG A 3 4.24 15.66 16.43
N GLY A 4 2.91 15.60 16.44
CA GLY A 4 2.17 14.37 16.24
C GLY A 4 2.70 13.72 14.97
N ARG A 5 3.61 12.75 15.14
CA ARG A 5 4.14 11.94 14.04
C ARG A 5 2.97 11.17 13.46
N ASP A 6 2.37 11.75 12.43
CA ASP A 6 1.29 11.21 11.64
C ASP A 6 1.68 9.83 11.12
N LEU A 7 0.72 8.91 11.11
CA LEU A 7 0.94 7.54 10.66
C LEU A 7 1.42 7.49 9.22
N THR A 8 1.13 8.52 8.42
CA THR A 8 1.64 8.70 7.06
C THR A 8 3.18 8.60 6.99
N TRP A 9 3.91 9.17 7.94
CA TRP A 9 5.38 9.07 7.96
C TRP A 9 5.86 7.63 8.20
N VAL A 10 5.18 6.89 9.09
CA VAL A 10 5.50 5.49 9.36
C VAL A 10 5.16 4.62 8.15
N ALA A 11 4.05 4.91 7.47
CA ALA A 11 3.67 4.25 6.24
C ALA A 11 4.75 4.44 5.15
N SER A 12 5.22 5.68 4.95
CA SER A 12 6.33 5.94 4.01
C SER A 12 7.64 5.23 4.40
N ALA A 13 7.93 5.08 5.69
CA ALA A 13 9.11 4.33 6.14
C ALA A 13 8.98 2.82 5.85
N ILE A 14 7.77 2.27 5.96
CA ILE A 14 7.45 0.89 5.58
C ILE A 14 7.62 0.71 4.06
N ASP A 15 7.08 1.63 3.25
CA ASP A 15 7.22 1.58 1.78
C ASP A 15 8.69 1.52 1.37
N ASN A 16 9.51 2.47 1.84
CA ASN A 16 10.94 2.52 1.51
C ASN A 16 11.67 1.23 1.91
N ALA A 17 11.40 0.72 3.12
CA ALA A 17 12.07 -0.50 3.60
C ALA A 17 11.67 -1.74 2.80
N LEU A 18 10.44 -1.81 2.29
CA LEU A 18 9.98 -2.93 1.47
C LEU A 18 10.39 -2.80 0.00
N ASP A 19 10.48 -1.58 -0.52
CA ASP A 19 10.98 -1.32 -1.88
C ASP A 19 12.46 -1.71 -1.99
N ASP A 20 13.27 -1.49 -0.95
CA ASP A 20 14.66 -1.96 -0.86
C ASP A 20 14.80 -3.49 -0.91
N LEU A 21 13.75 -4.23 -0.55
CA LEU A 21 13.72 -5.70 -0.57
C LEU A 21 13.17 -6.28 -1.88
N GLY A 22 12.56 -5.44 -2.73
CA GLY A 22 11.95 -5.88 -3.98
C GLY A 22 12.99 -6.24 -5.04
N ASP A 23 12.66 -7.23 -5.88
CA ASP A 23 13.49 -7.65 -7.03
C ASP A 23 13.38 -6.68 -8.24
N GLY A 24 13.33 -5.37 -8.00
CA GLY A 24 13.35 -4.37 -9.06
C GLY A 24 12.12 -4.37 -9.99
N GLY A 25 10.95 -4.74 -9.47
CA GLY A 25 9.67 -4.63 -10.19
C GLY A 25 9.28 -5.83 -11.05
N GLN A 26 9.93 -6.98 -10.90
CA GLN A 26 9.41 -8.21 -11.50
C GLN A 26 8.14 -8.70 -10.79
N GLU A 27 7.10 -8.98 -11.58
CA GLU A 27 5.88 -9.65 -11.12
C GLU A 27 6.22 -11.11 -10.77
N SER A 28 6.30 -11.38 -9.47
CA SER A 28 6.72 -12.67 -8.91
C SER A 28 5.95 -12.99 -7.63
N TRP A 29 6.00 -14.25 -7.18
CA TRP A 29 5.45 -14.63 -5.88
C TRP A 29 6.12 -13.88 -4.72
N THR A 30 7.40 -13.52 -4.85
CA THR A 30 8.08 -12.65 -3.87
C THR A 30 7.37 -11.31 -3.75
N THR A 31 6.98 -10.71 -4.88
CA THR A 31 6.25 -9.43 -4.91
C THR A 31 4.87 -9.55 -4.25
N VAL A 32 4.15 -10.67 -4.46
CA VAL A 32 2.88 -10.95 -3.77
C VAL A 32 3.07 -10.98 -2.25
N GLU A 33 4.08 -11.71 -1.76
CA GLU A 33 4.34 -11.83 -0.32
C GLU A 33 4.78 -10.49 0.31
N LEU A 34 5.57 -9.68 -0.41
CA LEU A 34 5.92 -8.34 0.03
C LEU A 34 4.70 -7.41 0.12
N LEU A 35 3.77 -7.47 -0.84
CA LEU A 35 2.52 -6.71 -0.77
C LEU A 35 1.64 -7.19 0.40
N ARG A 36 1.51 -8.49 0.63
CA ARG A 36 0.76 -9.04 1.78
C ARG A 36 1.34 -8.57 3.11
N LEU A 37 2.67 -8.61 3.25
CA LEU A 37 3.36 -8.08 4.42
C LEU A 37 3.11 -6.57 4.59
N ARG A 38 3.17 -5.79 3.50
CA ARG A 38 2.87 -4.36 3.51
C ARG A 38 1.47 -4.07 4.05
N ALA A 39 0.46 -4.80 3.56
CA ALA A 39 -0.92 -4.66 4.04
C ALA A 39 -1.05 -5.02 5.54
N ASP A 40 -0.46 -6.13 6.01
CA ASP A 40 -0.49 -6.49 7.44
C ASP A 40 0.16 -5.40 8.33
N LEU A 41 1.29 -4.82 7.89
CA LEU A 41 1.92 -3.72 8.61
C LEU A 41 1.04 -2.47 8.66
N TYR A 42 0.31 -2.17 7.58
CA TYR A 42 -0.65 -1.06 7.55
C TYR A 42 -1.85 -1.30 8.44
N ASP A 43 -2.41 -2.50 8.48
CA ASP A 43 -3.48 -2.83 9.43
C ASP A 43 -3.05 -2.64 10.87
N ARG A 44 -1.85 -3.13 11.23
CA ARG A 44 -1.29 -2.94 12.57
C ARG A 44 -1.06 -1.48 12.90
N LEU A 45 -0.61 -0.70 11.92
CA LEU A 45 -0.39 0.73 12.07
C LEU A 45 -1.72 1.48 12.25
N ALA A 46 -2.75 1.17 11.46
CA ALA A 46 -4.08 1.72 11.59
C ALA A 46 -4.75 1.35 12.92
N ALA A 47 -4.53 0.13 13.41
CA ALA A 47 -5.05 -0.35 14.69
C ALA A 47 -4.52 0.46 15.90
N THR A 48 -3.46 1.25 15.75
CA THR A 48 -2.97 2.15 16.81
C THR A 48 -3.94 3.30 17.11
N GLY A 49 -4.93 3.57 16.23
CA GLY A 49 -5.96 4.59 16.45
C GLY A 49 -5.43 6.03 16.45
N ARG A 50 -4.18 6.26 16.02
CA ARG A 50 -3.58 7.60 15.93
C ARG A 50 -4.18 8.38 14.74
N PRO A 51 -4.04 9.73 14.73
CA PRO A 51 -4.41 10.52 13.55
C PRO A 51 -3.79 9.93 12.28
N GLY A 52 -4.59 9.83 11.21
CA GLY A 52 -4.19 9.17 9.96
C GLY A 52 -4.62 7.70 9.83
N ALA A 53 -5.14 7.06 10.89
CA ALA A 53 -5.48 5.63 10.89
C ALA A 53 -6.46 5.22 9.78
N GLY A 54 -7.47 6.04 9.50
CA GLY A 54 -8.45 5.74 8.43
C GLY A 54 -7.87 5.82 7.02
N ALA A 55 -6.82 6.63 6.80
CA ALA A 55 -6.12 6.68 5.52
C ALA A 55 -5.22 5.45 5.35
N VAL A 56 -4.49 5.06 6.41
CA VAL A 56 -3.66 3.86 6.43
C VAL A 56 -4.49 2.58 6.27
N ALA A 57 -5.66 2.49 6.88
CA ALA A 57 -6.56 1.35 6.69
C ALA A 57 -6.99 1.18 5.22
N ARG A 58 -7.33 2.28 4.53
CA ARG A 58 -7.64 2.24 3.09
C ARG A 58 -6.44 1.84 2.24
N LEU A 59 -5.23 2.26 2.62
CA LEU A 59 -4.00 1.82 1.95
C LEU A 59 -3.77 0.31 2.14
N SER A 60 -4.02 -0.23 3.34
CA SER A 60 -3.96 -1.66 3.60
C SER A 60 -4.90 -2.47 2.70
N GLU A 61 -6.17 -2.06 2.63
CA GLU A 61 -7.17 -2.68 1.76
C GLU A 61 -6.71 -2.68 0.30
N PHE A 62 -6.23 -1.53 -0.20
CA PHE A 62 -5.75 -1.40 -1.56
C PHE A 62 -4.54 -2.31 -1.87
N VAL A 63 -3.56 -2.33 -0.97
CA VAL A 63 -2.35 -3.15 -1.15
C VAL A 63 -2.70 -4.65 -1.10
N ARG A 64 -3.65 -5.04 -0.25
CA ARG A 64 -4.17 -6.42 -0.21
C ARG A 64 -4.86 -6.80 -1.52
N ASP A 65 -5.75 -5.95 -2.03
CA ASP A 65 -6.44 -6.18 -3.30
C ASP A 65 -5.43 -6.35 -4.46
N ARG A 66 -4.38 -5.52 -4.50
CA ARG A 66 -3.32 -5.66 -5.51
C ARG A 66 -2.52 -6.97 -5.36
N ALA A 67 -2.26 -7.40 -4.12
CA ALA A 67 -1.58 -8.67 -3.87
C ALA A 67 -2.43 -9.86 -4.35
N GLU A 68 -3.74 -9.82 -4.11
CA GLU A 68 -4.69 -10.84 -4.57
C GLU A 68 -4.76 -10.87 -6.09
N GLN A 69 -4.90 -9.71 -6.73
CA GLN A 69 -4.90 -9.61 -8.20
C GLN A 69 -3.62 -10.20 -8.80
N LEU A 70 -2.45 -9.85 -8.28
CA LEU A 70 -1.19 -10.36 -8.79
C LEU A 70 -1.05 -11.87 -8.54
N ALA A 71 -1.53 -12.37 -7.40
CA ALA A 71 -1.54 -13.79 -7.11
C ALA A 71 -2.43 -14.57 -8.10
N ASP A 72 -3.58 -14.01 -8.46
CA ASP A 72 -4.48 -14.60 -9.45
C ASP A 72 -3.84 -14.59 -10.85
N GLU A 73 -3.22 -13.48 -11.25
CA GLU A 73 -2.46 -13.34 -12.50
C GLU A 73 -1.35 -14.40 -12.60
N LEU A 74 -0.54 -14.56 -11.54
CA LEU A 74 0.53 -15.57 -11.47
C LEU A 74 0.01 -17.01 -11.42
N SER A 75 -1.20 -17.21 -10.90
CA SER A 75 -1.86 -18.52 -10.85
C SER A 75 -2.54 -18.88 -12.18
N GLY A 76 -2.53 -17.98 -13.17
CA GLY A 76 -3.24 -18.16 -14.44
C GLY A 76 -4.77 -18.07 -14.28
N LEU A 77 -5.24 -17.53 -13.15
CA LEU A 77 -6.65 -17.22 -12.92
C LEU A 77 -6.92 -15.84 -13.53
N HIS A 78 -7.47 -15.81 -14.75
CA HIS A 78 -7.83 -14.53 -15.38
C HIS A 78 -8.94 -13.82 -14.60
N VAL A 79 -8.58 -12.81 -13.81
CA VAL A 79 -9.53 -11.89 -13.17
C VAL A 79 -9.81 -10.73 -14.13
N VAL A 80 -11.10 -10.43 -14.33
CA VAL A 80 -11.56 -9.33 -15.18
C VAL A 80 -11.15 -8.01 -14.51
N PRO A 81 -10.49 -7.05 -15.20
CA PRO A 81 -9.97 -5.85 -14.56
C PRO A 81 -11.10 -4.96 -14.05
N VAL A 82 -11.21 -4.79 -12.73
CA VAL A 82 -12.03 -3.73 -12.14
C VAL A 82 -11.18 -2.46 -12.15
N ALA A 83 -11.57 -1.51 -13.00
CA ALA A 83 -10.91 -0.21 -13.17
C ALA A 83 -10.86 0.58 -11.85
N ARG A 84 -9.81 0.39 -11.04
CA ARG A 84 -9.47 1.19 -9.86
C ARG A 84 -8.19 2.03 -10.03
N ASP A 85 -7.44 1.81 -11.11
CA ASP A 85 -6.11 2.41 -11.30
C ASP A 85 -6.12 3.94 -11.46
N ALA A 86 -7.23 4.51 -11.94
CA ALA A 86 -7.36 5.95 -12.14
C ALA A 86 -7.56 6.75 -10.84
N GLU A 87 -7.99 6.11 -9.74
CA GLU A 87 -8.26 6.79 -8.47
C GLU A 87 -6.98 6.95 -7.62
N ILE A 88 -5.98 6.09 -7.86
CA ILE A 88 -4.74 5.97 -7.06
C ILE A 88 -3.81 7.17 -7.26
N VAL A 89 -3.56 7.58 -8.52
CA VAL A 89 -2.69 8.72 -8.81
C VAL A 89 -3.23 10.01 -8.18
N HIS A 90 -4.56 10.14 -8.10
CA HIS A 90 -5.20 11.30 -7.49
C HIS A 90 -5.11 11.30 -5.96
N LEU A 91 -5.15 10.12 -5.33
CA LEU A 91 -5.05 9.99 -3.88
C LEU A 91 -3.60 10.12 -3.37
N TRP A 92 -2.62 9.62 -4.13
CA TRP A 92 -1.20 9.80 -3.83
C TRP A 92 -0.76 11.26 -3.91
N GLY A 93 -1.15 12.00 -4.95
CA GLY A 93 -0.82 13.43 -5.07
C GLY A 93 -1.44 14.33 -4.00
N LYS A 94 -2.62 13.95 -3.48
CA LYS A 94 -3.27 14.70 -2.38
C LYS A 94 -2.68 14.42 -1.01
N ALA A 95 -2.09 13.24 -0.79
CA ALA A 95 -1.47 12.88 0.47
C ALA A 95 -0.06 13.47 0.61
N THR A 96 0.68 13.67 -0.50
CA THR A 96 2.04 14.23 -0.49
C THR A 96 2.10 15.75 -0.55
N GLY A 97 0.97 16.44 -0.71
CA GLY A 97 0.93 17.90 -0.74
C GLY A 97 1.56 18.52 -1.99
N GLU A 98 1.56 17.80 -3.12
CA GLU A 98 1.90 18.40 -4.42
C GLU A 98 0.67 19.07 -5.02
N ALA A 99 0.33 20.23 -4.45
CA ALA A 99 -0.41 21.27 -5.15
C ALA A 99 0.62 22.34 -5.55
N GLY A 100 1.06 22.28 -6.80
CA GLY A 100 1.98 23.23 -7.43
C GLY A 100 2.13 22.93 -8.91
#